data_AF-A0A937QTC3-F1
#
_entry.id   AF-A0A937QTC3-F1
#
_cell.length_a   1.000
_cell.length_b   1.000
_cell.length_c   1.000
_cell.angle_alpha   90.00
_cell.angle_beta   90.00
_cell.angle_gamma   90.00
#
_symmetry.space_group_name_H-M   'P 1'
#
loop_
_entity.id
_entity.type
_entity.pdbx_description
1 polymer ?
#
loop_
_entity_poly.entity_id
_entity_poly.type
_entity_poly.pdbx_seq_one_letter_code
_entity_poly.pdbx_strand_id
1 'polypeptide(L)'
;MNKSQWAQKVISVALVCAIFIAGCGGHTANPVPPYNAGDENRSCNALHAQMLQLDQDIVVKNQEKDTRDFWNIVEFCTGFLVIVPWFFIDAKGSHEVEIEAFKARKRAIMAIYNDKNCDAPAATTGTTN
;
A
#
# COMPACT_ATOMS: atom_id res chain seq x y z
N MET A 1 -42.26 -16.93 26.19
CA MET A 1 -40.81 -16.85 25.96
C MET A 1 -40.16 -16.22 27.18
N ASN A 2 -39.25 -16.93 27.85
CA ASN A 2 -38.67 -16.49 29.13
C ASN A 2 -37.54 -15.48 28.88
N LYS A 3 -37.54 -14.37 29.63
CA LYS A 3 -36.55 -13.27 29.48
C LYS A 3 -35.09 -13.76 29.56
N SER A 4 -34.80 -14.79 30.36
CA SER A 4 -33.46 -15.37 30.48
C SER A 4 -32.98 -16.08 29.21
N GLN A 5 -33.90 -16.71 28.47
CA GLN A 5 -33.57 -17.41 27.22
C GLN A 5 -33.26 -16.45 26.07
N TRP A 6 -33.86 -15.24 26.09
CA TRP A 6 -33.55 -14.19 25.12
C TRP A 6 -32.18 -13.57 25.38
N ALA A 7 -31.86 -13.27 26.65
CA ALA A 7 -30.55 -12.74 27.03
C ALA A 7 -29.41 -13.72 26.67
N GLN A 8 -29.60 -15.02 26.90
CA GLN A 8 -28.58 -16.03 26.60
C GLN A 8 -28.30 -16.17 25.10
N LYS A 9 -29.33 -16.05 24.24
CA LYS A 9 -29.18 -16.04 22.78
C LYS A 9 -28.47 -14.77 22.28
N VAL A 10 -28.80 -13.61 22.85
CA VAL A 10 -28.14 -12.33 22.51
C VAL A 10 -26.66 -12.38 22.86
N ILE A 11 -26.32 -12.91 24.04
CA ILE A 11 -24.92 -13.06 24.47
C ILE A 11 -24.14 -14.00 23.55
N SER A 12 -24.70 -15.17 23.20
CA SER A 12 -24.03 -16.09 22.28
C SER A 12 -23.80 -15.49 20.89
N VAL A 13 -24.78 -14.77 20.34
CA VAL A 13 -24.63 -14.11 19.03
C VAL A 13 -23.57 -13.01 19.10
N ALA A 14 -23.57 -12.18 20.14
CA ALA A 14 -22.57 -11.13 20.32
C ALA A 14 -21.15 -11.69 20.43
N LEU A 15 -20.97 -12.82 21.13
CA LEU A 15 -19.66 -13.46 21.31
C LEU A 15 -19.13 -14.05 20.00
N VAL A 16 -20.01 -14.65 19.19
CA VAL A 16 -19.66 -15.14 17.85
C VAL A 16 -19.27 -13.98 16.93
N CYS A 17 -20.05 -12.88 16.92
CA CYS A 17 -19.71 -11.70 16.12
C CYS A 17 -18.36 -11.07 16.53
N ALA A 18 -18.05 -11.04 17.83
CA ALA A 18 -16.78 -10.50 18.31
C ALA A 18 -15.56 -11.28 17.80
N ILE A 19 -15.68 -12.62 17.70
CA ILE A 19 -14.60 -13.49 17.17
C ILE A 19 -14.39 -13.22 15.67
N PHE A 20 -15.46 -13.01 14.90
CA PHE A 20 -15.34 -12.73 13.46
C PHE A 20 -14.74 -11.37 13.13
N ILE A 21 -14.99 -10.34 13.95
CA ILE A 21 -14.48 -8.98 13.71
C ILE A 21 -12.99 -8.85 14.08
N ALA A 22 -12.49 -9.65 15.03
CA ALA A 22 -11.09 -9.62 15.46
C ALA A 22 -10.08 -10.17 14.43
N GLY A 23 -10.54 -10.83 13.36
CA GLY A 23 -9.68 -11.53 12.40
C GLY A 23 -9.31 -10.80 11.10
N CYS A 24 -9.90 -9.63 10.81
CA CYS A 24 -9.72 -8.94 9.51
C CYS A 24 -8.83 -7.67 9.62
N GLY A 25 -7.80 -7.71 10.46
CA GLY A 25 -6.98 -6.54 10.80
C GLY A 25 -5.73 -6.37 9.93
N GLY A 26 -5.88 -5.70 8.78
CA GLY A 26 -4.80 -5.00 8.06
C GLY A 26 -3.88 -5.87 7.17
N HIS A 27 -3.33 -5.25 6.13
CA HIS A 27 -2.32 -5.85 5.25
C HIS A 27 -0.91 -5.56 5.78
N THR A 28 -0.02 -6.55 5.76
CA THR A 28 1.40 -6.37 6.05
C THR A 28 2.13 -5.84 4.82
N ALA A 29 2.94 -4.78 4.97
CA ALA A 29 3.75 -4.24 3.88
C ALA A 29 4.59 -5.33 3.22
N ASN A 30 4.61 -5.36 1.89
CA ASN A 30 5.50 -6.24 1.12
C ASN A 30 6.50 -5.41 0.30
N PRO A 31 7.53 -4.82 0.94
CA PRO A 31 8.46 -3.92 0.28
C PRO A 31 9.30 -4.65 -0.78
N VAL A 32 9.42 -4.01 -1.95
CA VAL A 32 10.28 -4.51 -3.03
C VAL A 32 11.76 -4.28 -2.67
N PRO A 33 12.65 -5.26 -2.86
CA PRO A 33 14.08 -5.07 -2.62
C PRO A 33 14.65 -3.97 -3.55
N PRO A 34 15.52 -3.08 -3.02
CA PRO A 34 16.10 -1.99 -3.80
C PRO A 34 17.02 -2.49 -4.91
N TYR A 35 17.69 -3.63 -4.71
CA TYR A 35 18.61 -4.24 -5.68
C TYR A 35 18.29 -5.72 -5.86
N ASN A 36 18.31 -6.22 -7.10
CA ASN A 36 18.20 -7.63 -7.41
C ASN A 36 19.47 -8.15 -8.08
N ALA A 37 19.88 -9.38 -7.73
CA ALA A 37 20.94 -10.07 -8.42
C ALA A 37 20.61 -10.20 -9.92
N GLY A 38 21.45 -9.63 -10.77
CA GLY A 38 21.27 -9.60 -12.23
C GLY A 38 20.74 -8.30 -12.81
N ASP A 39 20.43 -7.27 -11.99
CA ASP A 39 20.05 -5.95 -12.51
C ASP A 39 21.19 -5.31 -13.33
N GLU A 40 22.45 -5.65 -13.02
CA GLU A 40 23.65 -5.25 -13.78
C GLU A 40 23.75 -5.88 -15.18
N ASN A 41 23.06 -6.99 -15.44
CA ASN A 41 23.09 -7.64 -16.76
C ASN A 41 21.96 -7.19 -17.68
N ARG A 42 21.06 -6.31 -17.20
CA ARG A 42 19.96 -5.79 -18.00
C ARG A 42 20.46 -4.79 -19.05
N SER A 43 19.74 -4.72 -20.19
CA SER A 43 19.98 -3.73 -21.23
C SER A 43 19.44 -2.36 -20.81
N CYS A 44 19.99 -1.27 -21.36
CA CYS A 44 19.52 0.09 -21.09
C CYS A 44 18.01 0.25 -21.34
N ASN A 45 17.48 -0.35 -22.41
CA ASN A 45 16.05 -0.35 -22.71
C ASN A 45 15.23 -1.08 -21.65
N ALA A 46 15.72 -2.22 -21.14
CA ALA A 46 15.04 -2.95 -20.08
C ALA A 46 15.06 -2.20 -18.74
N LEU A 47 16.16 -1.53 -18.42
CA LEU A 47 16.26 -0.66 -17.24
C LEU A 47 15.31 0.53 -17.35
N HIS A 48 15.23 1.17 -18.52
CA HIS A 48 14.32 2.28 -18.77
C HIS A 48 12.85 1.87 -18.67
N ALA A 49 12.47 0.76 -19.32
CA ALA A 49 11.12 0.21 -19.22
C ALA A 49 10.75 -0.12 -17.76
N GLN A 50 11.70 -0.65 -16.99
CA GLN A 50 11.48 -0.91 -15.57
C GLN A 50 11.30 0.38 -14.75
N MET A 51 12.05 1.45 -15.05
CA MET A 51 11.84 2.76 -14.38
C MET A 51 10.44 3.32 -14.66
N LEU A 52 9.96 3.22 -15.90
CA LEU A 52 8.59 3.61 -16.28
C LEU A 52 7.52 2.80 -15.55
N GLN A 53 7.71 1.48 -15.45
CA GLN A 53 6.80 0.61 -14.68
C GLN A 53 6.77 1.03 -13.21
N LEU A 54 7.93 1.27 -12.60
CA LEU A 54 8.01 1.71 -11.20
C LEU A 54 7.33 3.07 -10.97
N ASP A 55 7.41 4.00 -11.93
CA ASP A 55 6.71 5.28 -11.86
C ASP A 55 5.18 5.11 -11.91
N GLN A 56 4.69 4.22 -12.77
CA GLN A 56 3.27 3.88 -12.83
C GLN A 56 2.80 3.24 -11.51
N ASP A 57 3.57 2.29 -10.97
CA ASP A 57 3.27 1.63 -9.70
C ASP A 57 3.20 2.64 -8.54
N ILE A 58 4.13 3.62 -8.50
CA ILE A 58 4.11 4.70 -7.50
C ILE A 58 2.83 5.54 -7.63
N VAL A 59 2.42 5.92 -8.85
CA VAL A 59 1.19 6.70 -9.06
C VAL A 59 -0.04 5.94 -8.60
N VAL A 60 -0.16 4.67 -8.98
CA VAL A 60 -1.28 3.81 -8.56
C VAL A 60 -1.32 3.66 -7.04
N LYS A 61 -0.17 3.41 -6.41
CA LYS A 61 -0.08 3.26 -4.94
C LYS A 61 -0.41 4.54 -4.18
N ASN A 62 -0.05 5.71 -4.72
CA ASN A 62 -0.46 7.00 -4.15
C ASN A 62 -1.98 7.21 -4.23
N GLN A 63 -2.61 6.84 -5.36
CA GLN A 63 -4.07 6.94 -5.49
C GLN A 63 -4.82 5.98 -4.55
N GLU A 64 -4.30 4.76 -4.37
CA GLU A 64 -4.81 3.81 -3.39
C GLU A 64 -4.70 4.37 -1.96
N LYS A 65 -3.57 5.01 -1.64
CA LYS A 65 -3.36 5.70 -0.35
C LYS A 65 -4.38 6.82 -0.15
N ASP A 66 -4.53 7.74 -1.10
CA ASP A 66 -5.45 8.87 -0.97
C ASP A 66 -6.91 8.42 -0.78
N THR A 67 -7.31 7.37 -1.49
CA THR A 67 -8.66 6.79 -1.37
C THR A 67 -8.87 6.18 0.02
N ARG A 68 -7.87 5.47 0.55
CA ARG A 68 -7.95 4.88 1.90
C ARG A 68 -7.89 5.93 3.00
N ASP A 69 -7.04 6.95 2.85
CA ASP A 69 -6.96 8.07 3.78
C ASP A 69 -8.30 8.80 3.86
N PHE A 70 -8.97 8.99 2.71
CA PHE A 70 -10.33 9.53 2.68
C PHE A 70 -11.33 8.67 3.48
N TRP A 71 -11.34 7.34 3.28
CA TRP A 71 -12.23 6.46 4.03
C TRP A 71 -11.89 6.40 5.52
N ASN A 72 -10.60 6.36 5.89
CA ASN A 72 -10.15 6.45 7.27
C ASN A 72 -10.62 7.75 7.95
N ILE A 73 -10.58 8.89 7.24
CA ILE A 73 -11.07 10.19 7.73
C ILE A 73 -12.59 10.17 7.88
N VAL A 74 -13.31 9.66 6.88
CA VAL A 74 -14.78 9.53 6.93
C VAL A 74 -15.20 8.66 8.10
N GLU A 75 -14.52 7.54 8.31
CA GLU A 75 -14.77 6.61 9.41
C GLU A 75 -14.41 7.23 10.77
N PHE A 76 -13.34 8.01 10.86
CA PHE A 76 -13.00 8.79 12.05
C PHE A 76 -14.10 9.82 12.39
N CYS A 77 -14.60 10.54 11.39
CA CYS A 77 -15.70 11.50 11.55
C CYS A 77 -17.03 10.82 11.91
N THR A 78 -17.25 9.60 11.44
CA THR A 78 -18.46 8.80 11.72
C THR A 78 -18.36 8.07 13.07
N GLY A 79 -17.15 7.87 13.60
CA GLY A 79 -16.81 6.89 14.64
C GLY A 79 -16.40 7.43 16.02
N PHE A 80 -16.57 8.72 16.32
CA PHE A 80 -16.25 9.28 17.65
C PHE A 80 -17.08 8.69 18.82
N LEU A 81 -18.02 7.77 18.56
CA LEU A 81 -18.84 7.07 19.55
C LEU A 81 -18.60 5.54 19.65
N VAL A 82 -17.53 4.97 19.07
CA VAL A 82 -17.21 3.52 19.19
C VAL A 82 -15.75 3.31 19.63
N ILE A 83 -15.53 3.52 20.92
CA ILE A 83 -14.26 3.86 21.60
C ILE A 83 -13.09 2.85 21.53
N VAL A 84 -13.18 1.62 20.99
CA VAL A 84 -12.10 0.61 21.26
C VAL A 84 -11.47 -0.14 20.07
N PRO A 85 -12.09 -0.35 18.89
CA PRO A 85 -11.38 -1.02 17.79
C PRO A 85 -10.86 -0.12 16.65
N TRP A 86 -11.12 1.19 16.65
CA TRP A 86 -10.78 2.04 15.49
C TRP A 86 -9.35 2.61 15.48
N PHE A 87 -8.68 2.66 16.63
CA PHE A 87 -7.32 3.20 16.74
C PHE A 87 -6.23 2.30 16.12
N PHE A 88 -6.58 1.12 15.58
CA PHE A 88 -5.63 0.12 15.06
C PHE A 88 -5.81 -0.20 13.57
N ILE A 89 -6.57 0.59 12.81
CA ILE A 89 -6.83 0.29 11.38
C ILE A 89 -5.67 0.66 10.45
N ASP A 90 -4.75 1.56 10.85
CA ASP A 90 -3.59 1.90 10.01
C ASP A 90 -2.30 2.26 10.77
N ALA A 91 -2.06 1.63 11.93
CA ALA A 91 -0.87 1.94 12.74
C ALA A 91 0.47 1.48 12.11
N LYS A 92 0.44 0.79 10.95
CA LYS A 92 1.65 0.15 10.38
C LYS A 92 2.27 0.94 9.22
N GLY A 93 1.62 1.99 8.70
CA GLY A 93 2.19 2.82 7.62
C GLY A 93 2.64 2.00 6.40
N SER A 94 1.99 0.86 6.12
CA SER A 94 2.50 -0.13 5.18
C SER A 94 2.62 0.40 3.77
N HIS A 95 1.72 1.30 3.37
CA HIS A 95 1.74 1.97 2.08
C HIS A 95 2.92 2.93 1.91
N GLU A 96 3.28 3.69 2.96
CA GLU A 96 4.43 4.59 2.90
C GLU A 96 5.73 3.80 2.73
N VAL A 97 5.86 2.70 3.46
CA VAL A 97 7.00 1.77 3.34
C VAL A 97 7.09 1.16 1.93
N GLU A 98 5.96 0.80 1.32
CA GLU A 98 5.92 0.29 -0.05
C GLU A 98 6.30 1.36 -1.09
N ILE A 99 5.74 2.56 -0.98
CA ILE A 99 6.07 3.69 -1.87
C ILE A 99 7.55 4.05 -1.75
N GLU A 100 8.10 4.07 -0.54
CA GLU A 100 9.52 4.30 -0.31
C GLU A 100 10.38 3.18 -0.90
N ALA A 101 9.95 1.92 -0.79
CA ALA A 101 10.64 0.78 -1.40
C ALA A 101 10.69 0.90 -2.94
N PHE A 102 9.59 1.29 -3.58
CA PHE A 102 9.57 1.56 -5.04
C PHE A 102 10.53 2.69 -5.42
N LYS A 103 10.54 3.79 -4.66
CA LYS A 103 11.48 4.91 -4.88
C LYS A 103 12.94 4.50 -4.67
N ALA A 104 13.22 3.69 -3.64
CA ALA A 104 14.56 3.16 -3.37
C ALA A 104 15.05 2.28 -4.53
N ARG A 105 14.19 1.39 -5.05
CA ARG A 105 14.49 0.58 -6.23
C ARG A 105 14.76 1.42 -7.48
N LYS A 106 13.93 2.44 -7.75
CA LYS A 106 14.16 3.34 -8.89
C LYS A 106 15.52 4.04 -8.79
N ARG A 107 15.92 4.50 -7.60
CA ARG A 107 17.25 5.10 -7.37
C ARG A 107 18.39 4.12 -7.65
N ALA A 108 18.27 2.87 -7.22
CA ALA A 108 19.26 1.83 -7.49
C ALA A 108 19.40 1.54 -9.00
N ILE A 109 18.27 1.41 -9.71
CA ILE A 109 18.27 1.24 -11.17
C ILE A 109 18.87 2.45 -11.88
N MET A 110 18.57 3.67 -11.42
CA MET A 110 19.14 4.89 -11.97
C MET A 110 20.67 4.94 -11.80
N ALA A 111 21.20 4.47 -10.66
CA ALA A 111 22.65 4.33 -10.48
C ALA A 111 23.25 3.36 -11.51
N ILE A 112 22.67 2.17 -11.68
CA ILE A 112 23.12 1.17 -12.67
C ILE A 112 23.02 1.72 -14.11
N TYR A 113 21.96 2.48 -14.41
CA TYR A 113 21.75 3.11 -15.70
C TYR A 113 22.85 4.13 -16.04
N ASN A 114 23.23 4.94 -15.06
CA ASN A 114 24.32 5.91 -15.17
C ASN A 114 25.68 5.23 -15.26
N ASP A 115 25.93 4.18 -14.46
CA ASP A 115 27.17 3.41 -14.50
C ASP A 115 27.40 2.75 -15.87
N LYS A 116 26.31 2.32 -16.53
CA LYS A 116 26.32 1.78 -17.89
C LYS A 116 26.47 2.83 -18.98
N ASN A 117 26.52 4.12 -18.65
CA ASN A 117 26.55 5.24 -19.59
C ASN A 117 25.44 5.13 -20.64
N CYS A 118 24.24 4.71 -20.22
CA CYS A 118 23.08 4.69 -21.10
C CYS A 118 22.71 6.13 -21.50
N ASP A 119 22.39 6.35 -22.78
CA ASP A 119 21.88 7.66 -23.25
C ASP A 119 20.69 8.08 -22.40
N ALA A 120 20.64 9.36 -21.98
CA ALA A 120 19.55 9.85 -21.15
C ALA A 120 18.20 9.46 -21.77
N PRO A 121 17.25 8.92 -20.97
CA PRO A 121 15.97 8.55 -21.50
C PRO A 121 15.36 9.78 -22.14
N ALA A 122 15.04 9.70 -23.44
CA ALA A 122 14.40 10.80 -24.15
C ALA A 122 13.21 11.22 -23.29
N ALA A 123 13.32 12.40 -22.68
CA ALA A 123 12.21 12.98 -21.95
C ALA A 123 11.05 12.95 -22.94
N THR A 124 10.02 12.18 -22.63
CA THR A 124 8.74 12.24 -23.33
C THR A 124 8.16 13.62 -23.02
N THR A 125 8.73 14.64 -23.65
CA THR A 125 8.07 15.90 -23.93
C THR A 125 6.85 15.50 -24.72
N GLY A 126 5.68 15.62 -24.09
CA GLY A 126 4.41 15.54 -24.79
C GLY A 126 4.47 16.47 -25.98
N THR A 127 4.48 15.89 -27.18
CA THR A 127 4.24 16.59 -28.43
C THR A 127 2.83 17.13 -28.38
N THR A 128 2.66 18.38 -27.96
CA THR A 128 1.50 19.19 -28.32
C THR A 128 1.75 19.73 -29.73
N ASN A 129 1.15 19.08 -30.73
CA ASN A 129 0.83 19.72 -32.01
C ASN A 129 -0.57 20.34 -31.90
#